data_AF-A0A8H7AFI9-F1
#
_entry.id   AF-A0A8H7AFI9-F1
#
_cell.length_a   1.000
_cell.length_b   1.000
_cell.length_c   1.000
_cell.angle_alpha   90.00
_cell.angle_beta   90.00
_cell.angle_gamma   90.00
#
_symmetry.space_group_name_H-M   'P 1'
#
loop_
_entity.id
_entity.type
_entity.pdbx_description
1 polymer ?
#
loop_
_entity_poly.entity_id
_entity_poly.type
_entity_poly.pdbx_seq_one_letter_code
_entity_poly.pdbx_strand_id
1 'polypeptide(L)'
;MKRPRRNHFLDPKSAGLVNLATGGLHAAALTYDHKILTWEVNDLSALGRDTPWEATFREFNGEGDSGSGEIEPDLNPLESSPAAIPADKFPAATRFVQVAAGDSTTSVLTEAGLVHGWGTFRDSRGVFGFQYLKPNDEFIKVQPEPRLIQASRESFSSVLAMTFALRLTQRETCFPR
;
A
#
# COMPACT_ATOMS: atom_id res chain seq x y z
N MET A 1 -8.01 17.14 22.08
CA MET A 1 -8.80 16.30 21.15
C MET A 1 -8.13 16.27 19.79
N LYS A 2 -7.77 15.10 19.25
CA LYS A 2 -7.38 14.96 17.83
C LYS A 2 -8.64 15.02 16.98
N ARG A 3 -8.62 15.79 15.89
CA ARG A 3 -9.76 16.00 14.98
C ARG A 3 -9.39 15.47 13.59
N PRO A 4 -10.36 14.98 12.78
CA PRO A 4 -10.11 14.68 11.38
C PRO A 4 -9.46 15.88 10.67
N ARG A 5 -8.39 15.62 9.93
CA ARG A 5 -7.64 16.62 9.16
C ARG A 5 -7.75 16.27 7.70
N ARG A 6 -8.14 17.23 6.86
CA ARG A 6 -8.13 17.05 5.41
C ARG A 6 -6.68 16.81 4.96
N ASN A 7 -6.45 15.73 4.24
CA ASN A 7 -5.18 15.51 3.56
C ASN A 7 -5.16 16.35 2.28
N HIS A 8 -4.31 17.38 2.25
CA HIS A 8 -4.14 18.28 1.11
C HIS A 8 -3.54 17.60 -0.14
N PHE A 9 -2.83 16.48 0.01
CA PHE A 9 -2.32 15.71 -1.13
C PHE A 9 -3.43 14.96 -1.88
N LEU A 10 -4.59 14.78 -1.23
CA LEU A 10 -5.71 14.01 -1.75
C LEU A 10 -6.90 14.93 -2.07
N ASP A 11 -6.62 16.12 -2.60
CA ASP A 11 -7.67 17.05 -3.00
C ASP A 11 -8.59 16.41 -4.07
N PRO A 12 -9.93 16.46 -3.91
CA PRO A 12 -10.83 15.82 -4.86
C PRO A 12 -10.70 16.33 -6.30
N LYS A 13 -10.25 17.57 -6.51
CA LYS A 13 -10.12 18.15 -7.85
C LYS A 13 -8.83 17.73 -8.55
N SER A 14 -7.78 17.40 -7.79
CA SER A 14 -6.48 17.00 -8.36
C SER A 14 -6.27 15.49 -8.31
N ALA A 15 -6.47 14.86 -7.15
CA ALA A 15 -6.27 13.43 -6.96
C ALA A 15 -7.52 12.62 -7.33
N GLY A 16 -8.71 13.15 -7.01
CA GLY A 16 -10.00 12.54 -7.35
C GLY A 16 -10.06 11.04 -7.06
N LEU A 17 -9.89 10.67 -5.79
CA LEU A 17 -9.90 9.27 -5.36
C LEU A 17 -11.26 8.63 -5.60
N VAL A 18 -11.26 7.43 -6.19
CA VAL A 18 -12.45 6.60 -6.43
C VAL A 18 -12.47 5.35 -5.57
N ASN A 19 -11.31 4.96 -5.01
CA ASN A 19 -11.21 3.87 -4.05
C ASN A 19 -10.08 4.15 -3.04
N LEU A 20 -10.25 3.71 -1.80
CA LEU A 20 -9.27 3.85 -0.72
C LEU A 20 -9.26 2.55 0.09
N ALA A 21 -8.08 2.04 0.39
CA ALA A 21 -7.85 0.90 1.26
C ALA A 21 -6.80 1.25 2.30
N THR A 22 -7.08 0.91 3.55
CA THR A 22 -6.15 1.11 4.67
C THR A 22 -5.72 -0.26 5.17
N GLY A 23 -4.42 -0.50 5.14
CA GLY A 23 -3.76 -1.63 5.77
C GLY A 23 -3.47 -1.36 7.24
N GLY A 24 -2.61 -2.18 7.83
CA GLY A 24 -2.21 -2.01 9.23
C GLY A 24 -1.33 -0.78 9.47
N LEU A 25 -0.36 -0.54 8.58
CA LEU A 25 0.65 0.52 8.69
C LEU A 25 0.87 1.28 7.37
N HIS A 26 -0.01 1.08 6.40
CA HIS A 26 0.02 1.78 5.12
C HIS A 26 -1.38 1.98 4.57
N ALA A 27 -1.51 2.91 3.63
CA ALA A 27 -2.73 3.10 2.88
C ALA A 27 -2.44 3.17 1.39
N ALA A 28 -3.44 2.75 0.62
CA ALA A 28 -3.40 2.73 -0.83
C ALA A 28 -4.71 3.29 -1.40
N ALA A 29 -4.64 4.03 -2.49
CA ALA A 29 -5.81 4.63 -3.11
C ALA A 29 -5.77 4.50 -4.63
N LEU A 30 -6.94 4.40 -5.25
CA LEU A 30 -7.14 4.46 -6.69
C LEU A 30 -7.71 5.84 -7.04
N THR A 31 -7.06 6.53 -7.97
CA THR A 31 -7.53 7.80 -8.55
C THR A 31 -8.43 7.54 -9.76
N TYR A 32 -9.24 8.54 -10.14
CA TYR A 32 -10.09 8.47 -11.34
C TYR A 32 -9.29 8.33 -12.65
N ASP A 33 -8.03 8.76 -12.67
CA ASP A 33 -7.11 8.64 -13.81
C ASP A 33 -6.28 7.33 -13.77
N HIS A 34 -6.75 6.34 -13.01
CA HIS A 34 -6.19 4.99 -12.89
C HIS A 34 -4.76 4.92 -12.34
N LYS A 35 -4.38 5.82 -11.44
CA LYS A 35 -3.14 5.74 -10.67
C LYS A 35 -3.39 5.09 -9.32
N ILE A 36 -2.41 4.30 -8.88
CA ILE A 36 -2.36 3.74 -7.53
C ILE A 36 -1.44 4.62 -6.70
N LEU A 37 -2.01 5.30 -5.70
CA LEU A 37 -1.24 6.06 -4.71
C LEU A 37 -1.00 5.18 -3.49
N THR A 38 0.19 5.25 -2.91
CA THR A 38 0.56 4.55 -1.67
C THR A 38 1.34 5.48 -0.75
N TRP A 39 1.19 5.32 0.57
CA TRP A 39 1.94 6.05 1.59
C TRP A 39 1.99 5.29 2.92
N GLU A 40 2.79 5.83 3.85
CA GLU A 40 3.21 5.34 5.17
C GLU A 40 4.33 4.29 5.10
N VAL A 41 4.29 3.24 5.94
CA VAL A 41 5.45 2.38 6.19
C VAL A 41 5.81 1.51 4.98
N ASN A 42 7.09 1.52 4.58
CA ASN A 42 7.58 0.73 3.45
C ASN A 42 8.67 -0.32 3.79
N ASP A 43 8.90 -0.63 5.07
CA ASP A 43 9.95 -1.58 5.51
C ASP A 43 9.86 -2.97 4.85
N LEU A 44 8.63 -3.41 4.54
CA LEU A 44 8.33 -4.67 3.88
C LEU A 44 7.74 -4.46 2.48
N SER A 45 8.10 -3.33 1.88
CA SER A 45 7.77 -2.96 0.51
C SER A 45 6.27 -2.89 0.21
N ALA A 46 5.44 -2.57 1.22
CA ALA A 46 3.99 -2.50 1.06
C ALA A 46 3.54 -1.38 0.10
N LEU A 47 4.39 -0.39 -0.19
CA LEU A 47 4.04 0.73 -1.06
C LEU A 47 4.24 0.44 -2.56
N GLY A 48 4.97 -0.62 -2.92
CA GLY A 48 5.16 -1.04 -4.32
C GLY A 48 5.99 -0.07 -5.17
N ARG A 49 6.74 0.82 -4.52
CA ARG A 49 7.60 1.85 -5.13
C ARG A 49 8.79 2.11 -4.22
N ASP A 50 9.87 2.61 -4.81
CA ASP A 50 11.09 2.94 -4.09
C ASP A 50 10.89 4.16 -3.19
N THR A 51 11.39 4.08 -1.96
CA THR A 51 11.37 5.19 -0.97
C THR A 51 12.73 5.46 -0.31
N PRO A 52 13.86 5.45 -1.05
CA PRO A 52 15.17 5.67 -0.45
C PRO A 52 15.24 7.09 0.14
N TRP A 53 15.52 7.18 1.43
CA TRP A 53 15.69 8.44 2.12
C TRP A 53 16.65 8.26 3.28
N GLU A 54 17.59 9.19 3.40
CA GLU A 54 18.53 9.24 4.51
C GLU A 54 18.11 10.37 5.44
N ALA A 55 17.88 10.02 6.71
CA ALA A 55 17.44 10.99 7.69
C ALA A 55 18.53 12.03 7.93
N THR A 56 18.23 13.31 7.69
CA THR A 56 19.10 14.39 8.11
C THR A 56 18.89 14.63 9.60
N PHE A 57 19.88 14.31 10.42
CA PHE A 57 19.89 14.75 11.81
C PHE A 57 20.06 16.27 11.81
N ARG A 58 19.06 17.02 12.28
CA ARG A 58 19.25 18.45 12.54
C ARG A 58 20.24 18.58 13.70
N GLU A 59 21.42 19.13 13.44
CA GLU A 59 22.34 19.55 14.50
C GLU A 59 21.64 20.63 15.34
N PHE A 60 21.51 20.36 16.64
CA PHE A 60 20.92 21.29 17.58
C PHE A 60 21.95 22.41 17.84
N ASN A 61 21.86 23.52 17.10
CA ASN A 61 22.63 24.73 17.40
C ASN A 61 22.11 25.30 18.72
N GLY A 62 22.84 25.04 19.81
CA GLY A 62 22.44 25.20 21.20
C GLY A 62 22.13 26.62 21.67
N GLU A 63 21.03 27.20 21.21
CA GLU A 63 20.36 28.34 21.85
C GLU A 63 18.86 28.07 21.96
N GLY A 64 18.44 27.43 23.06
CA GLY A 64 17.02 27.40 23.43
C GLY A 64 16.55 26.14 24.15
N ASP A 65 16.33 26.32 25.46
CA ASP A 65 15.43 25.59 26.36
C ASP A 65 15.74 24.12 26.69
N SER A 66 15.89 23.86 27.99
CA SER A 66 16.10 22.55 28.60
C SER A 66 14.81 21.73 28.61
N GLY A 67 14.35 21.32 27.42
CA GLY A 67 13.42 20.22 27.27
C GLY A 67 14.21 18.95 26.98
N SER A 68 13.91 17.83 27.65
CA SER A 68 14.44 16.50 27.33
C SER A 68 13.91 16.01 25.98
N GLY A 69 14.32 16.67 24.89
CA GLY A 69 13.89 16.38 23.53
C GLY A 69 14.78 15.30 22.93
N GLU A 70 14.28 14.08 22.87
CA GLU A 70 14.82 13.10 21.94
C GLU A 70 14.79 13.70 20.53
N ILE A 71 15.90 13.63 19.81
CA ILE A 71 15.98 14.08 18.41
C ILE A 71 15.19 13.07 17.59
N GLU A 72 13.88 13.30 17.47
CA GLU A 72 13.03 12.53 16.57
C GLU A 72 13.51 12.79 15.13
N PRO A 73 13.93 11.75 14.40
CA PRO A 73 14.31 11.92 13.00
C PRO A 73 13.12 12.47 12.21
N ASP A 74 13.41 13.31 11.21
CA ASP A 74 12.37 13.78 10.29
C ASP A 74 11.66 12.55 9.65
N LEU A 75 10.38 12.69 9.31
CA LEU A 75 9.66 11.62 8.61
C LEU A 75 10.10 11.55 7.15
N ASN A 76 10.31 10.33 6.62
CA ASN A 76 10.63 10.14 5.21
C ASN A 76 9.52 10.77 4.33
N PRO A 77 9.81 11.81 3.52
CA PRO A 77 8.79 12.45 2.69
C PRO A 77 8.24 11.53 1.60
N LEU A 78 9.04 10.55 1.16
CA LEU A 78 8.62 9.56 0.16
C LEU A 78 7.63 8.55 0.76
N GLU A 79 7.63 8.35 2.07
CA GLU A 79 6.70 7.46 2.76
C GLU A 79 5.52 8.24 3.32
N SER A 80 5.75 9.37 3.99
CA SER A 80 4.71 10.15 4.65
C SER A 80 3.72 10.86 3.72
N SER A 81 4.02 10.96 2.42
CA SER A 81 3.16 11.62 1.43
C SER A 81 2.60 10.62 0.40
N PRO A 82 1.30 10.67 0.07
CA PRO A 82 0.71 9.92 -1.04
C PRO A 82 1.46 10.17 -2.34
N ALA A 83 1.99 9.10 -2.94
CA ALA A 83 2.64 9.18 -4.25
C ALA A 83 2.25 7.99 -5.12
N ALA A 84 2.20 8.24 -6.43
CA ALA A 84 1.82 7.23 -7.40
C ALA A 84 2.92 6.18 -7.57
N ILE A 85 2.51 4.92 -7.68
CA ILE A 85 3.38 3.86 -8.19
C ILE A 85 3.66 4.17 -9.68
N PRO A 86 4.93 4.13 -10.12
CA PRO A 86 5.28 4.36 -11.52
C PRO A 86 4.52 3.42 -12.47
N ALA A 87 3.99 3.98 -13.58
CA ALA A 87 3.11 3.24 -14.48
C ALA A 87 3.82 2.09 -15.22
N ASP A 88 5.14 2.16 -15.38
CA ASP A 88 6.00 1.13 -15.97
C ASP A 88 6.18 -0.11 -15.08
N LYS A 89 5.76 -0.05 -13.81
CA LYS A 89 5.65 -1.22 -12.94
C LYS A 89 4.47 -2.12 -13.28
N PHE A 90 3.60 -1.70 -14.20
CA PHE A 90 2.47 -2.46 -14.68
C PHE A 90 2.55 -2.67 -16.20
N PRO A 91 1.86 -3.68 -16.75
CA PRO A 91 1.68 -3.79 -18.19
C PRO A 91 1.09 -2.49 -18.78
N ALA A 92 1.51 -2.14 -20.00
CA ALA A 92 1.05 -0.93 -20.66
C ALA A 92 -0.49 -0.88 -20.74
N ALA A 93 -1.06 0.30 -20.51
CA ALA A 93 -2.50 0.56 -20.51
C ALA A 93 -3.32 -0.27 -19.48
N THR A 94 -2.69 -0.74 -18.40
CA THR A 94 -3.43 -1.38 -17.30
C THR A 94 -4.39 -0.39 -16.65
N ARG A 95 -5.65 -0.79 -16.52
CA ARG A 95 -6.69 -0.06 -15.79
C ARG A 95 -7.10 -0.83 -14.54
N PHE A 96 -7.19 -0.12 -13.43
CA PHE A 96 -7.58 -0.68 -12.14
C PHE A 96 -9.01 -0.31 -11.80
N VAL A 97 -9.70 -1.23 -11.13
CA VAL A 97 -11.06 -1.04 -10.61
C VAL A 97 -11.09 -0.98 -9.09
N GLN A 98 -10.05 -1.51 -8.42
CA GLN A 98 -10.06 -1.65 -6.97
C GLN A 98 -8.66 -1.84 -6.40
N VAL A 99 -8.46 -1.36 -5.17
CA VAL A 99 -7.25 -1.57 -4.37
C VAL A 99 -7.61 -2.18 -3.02
N ALA A 100 -6.73 -3.02 -2.47
CA ALA A 100 -6.79 -3.55 -1.13
C ALA A 100 -5.42 -3.46 -0.46
N ALA A 101 -5.42 -3.25 0.85
CA ALA A 101 -4.23 -3.22 1.68
C ALA A 101 -4.42 -4.16 2.87
N GLY A 102 -3.43 -5.01 3.13
CA GLY A 102 -3.31 -5.82 4.34
C GLY A 102 -2.31 -5.20 5.32
N ASP A 103 -1.77 -5.96 6.26
CA ASP A 103 -0.80 -5.42 7.24
C ASP A 103 0.49 -4.95 6.56
N SER A 104 0.99 -5.74 5.61
CA SER A 104 2.24 -5.46 4.88
C SER A 104 2.16 -5.89 3.41
N THR A 105 0.93 -5.98 2.88
CA THR A 105 0.66 -6.29 1.47
C THR A 105 -0.25 -5.25 0.86
N THR A 106 -0.08 -4.96 -0.42
CA THR A 106 -1.09 -4.26 -1.22
C THR A 106 -1.39 -5.10 -2.45
N SER A 107 -2.64 -5.09 -2.87
CA SER A 107 -3.11 -5.74 -4.10
C SER A 107 -4.07 -4.83 -4.87
N VAL A 108 -4.09 -4.97 -6.19
CA VAL A 108 -4.97 -4.24 -7.09
C VAL A 108 -5.65 -5.18 -8.07
N LEU A 109 -6.93 -4.93 -8.33
CA LEU A 109 -7.73 -5.65 -9.33
C LEU A 109 -7.83 -4.80 -10.60
N THR A 110 -7.52 -5.40 -11.75
CA THR A 110 -7.64 -4.76 -13.05
C THR A 110 -9.02 -4.96 -13.66
N GLU A 111 -9.40 -4.12 -14.63
CA GLU A 111 -10.62 -4.30 -15.44
C GLU A 111 -10.64 -5.66 -16.17
N ALA A 112 -9.46 -6.19 -16.50
CA ALA A 112 -9.31 -7.51 -17.13
C ALA A 112 -9.48 -8.69 -16.15
N GLY A 113 -9.78 -8.42 -14.87
CA GLY A 113 -9.93 -9.45 -13.84
C GLY A 113 -8.60 -10.04 -13.35
N LEU A 114 -7.48 -9.37 -13.64
CA LEU A 114 -6.15 -9.79 -13.17
C LEU A 114 -5.85 -9.12 -11.83
N VAL A 115 -5.15 -9.82 -10.95
CA VAL A 115 -4.70 -9.28 -9.66
C VAL A 115 -3.19 -9.10 -9.68
N HIS A 116 -2.75 -7.87 -9.40
CA HIS A 116 -1.35 -7.60 -9.08
C HIS A 116 -1.22 -7.39 -7.59
N GLY A 117 -0.13 -7.86 -6.98
CA GLY A 117 0.15 -7.64 -5.58
C GLY A 117 1.63 -7.58 -5.28
N TRP A 118 1.95 -7.06 -4.11
CA TRP A 118 3.30 -6.86 -3.62
C TRP A 118 3.31 -6.76 -2.08
N GLY A 119 4.52 -6.64 -1.51
CA GLY A 119 4.77 -6.69 -0.08
C GLY A 119 5.02 -8.11 0.43
N THR A 120 4.54 -8.42 1.64
CA THR A 120 4.66 -9.76 2.24
C THR A 120 3.58 -10.05 3.27
N PHE A 121 3.20 -11.32 3.42
CA PHE A 121 2.38 -11.78 4.53
C PHE A 121 3.24 -12.03 5.77
N ARG A 122 2.63 -11.81 6.94
CA ARG A 122 3.26 -11.99 8.25
C ARG A 122 2.49 -12.99 9.09
N ASP A 123 3.19 -13.69 9.96
CA ASP A 123 2.62 -14.52 11.01
C ASP A 123 3.19 -14.12 12.38
N SER A 124 2.79 -14.85 13.44
CA SER A 124 3.30 -14.62 14.80
C SER A 124 4.83 -14.78 14.95
N ARG A 125 5.52 -15.34 13.96
CA ARG A 125 6.98 -15.57 13.94
C ARG A 125 7.71 -14.56 13.05
N GLY A 126 6.99 -13.65 12.38
CA GLY A 126 7.57 -12.59 11.56
C GLY A 126 7.13 -12.65 10.10
N VAL A 127 8.07 -12.42 9.17
CA VAL A 127 7.79 -12.44 7.73
C VAL A 127 7.53 -13.87 7.29
N PHE A 128 6.29 -14.16 6.93
CA PHE A 128 5.88 -15.46 6.41
C PHE A 128 6.32 -15.63 4.97
N GLY A 129 5.96 -14.69 4.09
CA GLY A 129 6.18 -14.82 2.65
C GLY A 129 5.22 -14.08 1.77
N PHE A 130 5.56 -13.88 0.50
CA PHE A 130 4.64 -13.34 -0.50
C PHE A 130 4.05 -14.45 -1.39
N GLN A 131 4.89 -15.24 -2.07
CA GLN A 131 4.42 -16.24 -3.04
C GLN A 131 5.41 -17.40 -3.21
N TYR A 132 4.88 -18.62 -3.27
CA TYR A 132 5.61 -19.78 -3.79
C TYR A 132 5.48 -19.85 -5.31
N LEU A 133 6.60 -19.89 -6.01
CA LEU A 133 6.65 -19.96 -7.47
C LEU A 133 6.67 -21.40 -7.97
N LYS A 134 7.36 -22.31 -7.25
CA LYS A 134 7.44 -23.74 -7.58
C LYS A 134 7.46 -24.60 -6.32
N PRO A 135 7.08 -25.90 -6.42
CA PRO A 135 7.18 -26.85 -5.31
C PRO A 135 8.60 -27.06 -4.78
N ASN A 136 9.64 -26.71 -5.56
CA ASN A 136 11.05 -26.92 -5.21
C ASN A 136 11.69 -25.68 -4.57
N ASP A 137 11.02 -25.06 -3.60
CA ASP A 137 11.53 -23.93 -2.79
C ASP A 137 11.87 -22.63 -3.52
N GLU A 138 11.40 -22.43 -4.75
CA GLU A 138 11.46 -21.10 -5.37
C GLU A 138 10.38 -20.21 -4.73
N PHE A 139 10.80 -19.37 -3.80
CA PHE A 139 9.90 -18.63 -2.92
C PHE A 139 10.28 -17.16 -2.82
N ILE A 140 9.27 -16.29 -2.99
CA ILE A 140 9.41 -14.85 -2.81
C ILE A 140 9.02 -14.53 -1.38
N LYS A 141 10.00 -14.14 -0.57
CA LYS A 141 9.78 -13.74 0.82
C LYS A 141 9.13 -12.36 0.92
N VAL A 142 9.64 -11.38 0.18
CA VAL A 142 9.09 -10.02 0.08
C VAL A 142 9.11 -9.64 -1.40
N GLN A 143 7.99 -9.16 -1.92
CA GLN A 143 7.85 -8.71 -3.30
C GLN A 143 7.87 -7.18 -3.34
N PRO A 144 8.95 -6.54 -3.80
CA PRO A 144 9.08 -5.09 -3.69
C PRO A 144 8.21 -4.30 -4.67
N GLU A 145 7.93 -4.90 -5.82
CA GLU A 145 7.22 -4.26 -6.92
C GLU A 145 5.94 -5.01 -7.30
N PRO A 146 4.95 -4.35 -7.91
CA PRO A 146 3.75 -5.01 -8.39
C PRO A 146 4.05 -6.25 -9.25
N ARG A 147 3.52 -7.39 -8.82
CA ARG A 147 3.66 -8.66 -9.54
C ARG A 147 2.29 -9.24 -9.85
N LEU A 148 2.12 -9.74 -11.07
CA LEU A 148 0.93 -10.50 -11.44
C LEU A 148 0.85 -11.77 -10.59
N ILE A 149 -0.23 -11.93 -9.82
CA ILE A 149 -0.45 -13.13 -9.02
C ILE A 149 -1.04 -14.20 -9.93
N GLN A 150 -0.18 -15.13 -10.37
CA GLN A 150 -0.62 -16.36 -11.02
C GLN A 150 -1.20 -17.29 -9.95
N ALA A 151 -2.52 -17.33 -9.88
CA ALA A 151 -3.17 -17.98 -8.76
C ALA A 151 -3.27 -19.50 -8.97
N SER A 152 -2.62 -20.26 -8.08
CA SER A 152 -2.91 -21.68 -7.83
C SER A 152 -4.04 -21.78 -6.78
N ARG A 153 -4.74 -22.93 -6.67
CA ARG A 153 -5.95 -23.08 -5.82
C ARG A 153 -5.76 -22.64 -4.36
N GLU A 154 -4.53 -22.66 -3.84
CA GLU A 154 -4.20 -22.33 -2.44
C GLU A 154 -3.89 -20.83 -2.25
N SER A 155 -3.08 -20.22 -3.13
CA SER A 155 -2.84 -18.76 -3.15
C SER A 155 -4.10 -17.96 -3.51
N PHE A 156 -5.03 -18.62 -4.20
CA PHE A 156 -6.34 -18.09 -4.48
C PHE A 156 -7.08 -17.69 -3.20
N SER A 157 -7.04 -18.46 -2.11
CA SER A 157 -7.92 -18.22 -0.96
C SER A 157 -7.66 -16.90 -0.22
N SER A 158 -6.40 -16.52 0.03
CA SER A 158 -6.06 -15.28 0.74
C SER A 158 -6.28 -14.03 -0.13
N VAL A 159 -5.89 -14.10 -1.40
CA VAL A 159 -6.14 -13.04 -2.38
C VAL A 159 -7.63 -12.90 -2.65
N LEU A 160 -8.36 -14.01 -2.73
CA LEU A 160 -9.81 -14.05 -2.91
C LEU A 160 -10.55 -13.66 -1.62
N ALA A 161 -10.01 -13.85 -0.42
CA ALA A 161 -10.58 -13.29 0.81
C ALA A 161 -10.42 -11.76 0.84
N MET A 162 -9.25 -11.24 0.50
CA MET A 162 -9.01 -9.80 0.35
C MET A 162 -9.88 -9.22 -0.78
N THR A 163 -10.02 -9.94 -1.91
CA THR A 163 -10.82 -9.53 -3.08
C THR A 163 -12.34 -9.81 -2.93
N PHE A 164 -12.78 -10.74 -2.07
CA PHE A 164 -14.20 -10.97 -1.77
C PHE A 164 -14.72 -9.99 -0.73
N ALA A 165 -13.91 -9.60 0.27
CA ALA A 165 -14.24 -8.46 1.12
C ALA A 165 -14.46 -7.19 0.27
N LEU A 166 -13.63 -7.02 -0.75
CA LEU A 166 -13.73 -5.99 -1.79
C LEU A 166 -15.00 -6.09 -2.67
N ARG A 167 -15.53 -7.29 -2.94
CA ARG A 167 -16.76 -7.47 -3.75
C ARG A 167 -18.05 -7.42 -2.93
N LEU A 168 -18.03 -7.80 -1.66
CA LEU A 168 -19.18 -7.76 -0.75
C LEU A 168 -19.51 -6.33 -0.29
N THR A 169 -18.50 -5.48 -0.09
CA THR A 169 -18.69 -4.05 0.27
C THR A 169 -19.41 -3.24 -0.82
N GLN A 170 -19.34 -3.64 -2.09
CA GLN A 170 -20.16 -3.03 -3.15
C GLN A 170 -21.60 -3.56 -3.23
N ARG A 171 -21.91 -4.71 -2.62
CA ARG A 171 -23.29 -5.24 -2.58
C ARG A 171 -24.07 -4.76 -1.36
N GLU A 172 -23.40 -4.37 -0.28
CA GLU A 172 -24.05 -3.92 0.95
C GLU A 172 -24.30 -2.39 1.02
N THR A 173 -23.84 -1.61 0.04
CA THR A 173 -24.15 -0.17 -0.08
C THR A 173 -25.39 0.14 -0.91
N CYS A 174 -26.18 -0.88 -1.28
CA CYS A 174 -27.49 -0.69 -1.89
C CYS A 174 -28.61 -1.06 -0.87
N PHE A 175 -29.21 0.00 -0.29
CA PHE A 175 -30.46 0.09 0.49
C PHE A 175 -30.39 -0.14 2.02
N PRO A 176 -31.06 0.75 2.79
CA PRO A 176 -32.53 0.71 2.88
C PRO A 176 -33.27 2.01 2.49
N ARG A 177 -34.37 1.76 1.75
CA ARG A 177 -35.63 2.48 1.53
C ARG A 177 -35.64 4.01 1.35
#